data_AF-A0A310S3N5-F1
#
_entry.id   AF-A0A310S3N5-F1
#
_cell.length_a   1.000
_cell.length_b   1.000
_cell.length_c   1.000
_cell.angle_alpha   90.00
_cell.angle_beta   90.00
_cell.angle_gamma   90.00
#
_symmetry.space_group_name_H-M   'P 1'
#
loop_
_entity.id
_entity.type
_entity.pdbx_description
1 polymer ?
#
loop_
_entity_poly.entity_id
_entity_poly.type
_entity_poly.pdbx_seq_one_letter_code
_entity_poly.pdbx_strand_id
1 'polypeptide(L)'
;MNGEMKKICRHLRIIYEMCEKLENVYKFLTLAQILATLFILCSCLYLVSTTPESSKQLAEIVYMVAMGFQLILYCWFGNEVTLKADRIPFYIWECDWISADAQFKKSMIFTMVRAKRPLYLTAGKFVPLTLSTFIAIIKASYSAYAVIKNTSRSIQIR
;
A
#
# COMPACT_ATOMS: atom_id res chain seq x y z
N MET A 1 -18.62 -19.34 29.90
CA MET A 1 -18.65 -17.93 29.44
C MET A 1 -17.26 -17.25 29.46
N ASN A 2 -16.53 -17.25 30.59
CA ASN A 2 -15.19 -16.62 30.68
C ASN A 2 -14.11 -17.22 29.76
N GLY A 3 -14.25 -18.47 29.31
CA GLY A 3 -13.30 -19.12 28.39
C GLY A 3 -13.32 -18.55 26.97
N GLU A 4 -14.50 -18.25 26.44
CA GLU A 4 -14.68 -17.74 25.07
C GLU A 4 -14.21 -16.29 24.94
N MET A 5 -14.52 -15.44 25.92
CA MET A 5 -14.04 -14.04 25.95
C MET A 5 -12.51 -13.96 26.00
N LYS A 6 -11.86 -14.86 26.76
CA LYS A 6 -10.38 -14.96 26.80
C LYS A 6 -9.79 -15.37 25.45
N LYS A 7 -10.45 -16.24 24.68
CA LYS A 7 -10.03 -16.62 23.32
C LYS A 7 -10.12 -15.42 22.37
N ILE A 8 -11.24 -14.69 22.39
CA ILE A 8 -11.45 -13.51 21.53
C ILE A 8 -10.37 -12.46 21.78
N CYS A 9 -10.08 -12.13 23.06
CA CYS A 9 -9.03 -11.17 23.39
C CYS A 9 -7.63 -11.62 22.92
N ARG A 10 -7.34 -12.92 23.03
CA ARG A 10 -6.06 -13.48 22.56
C ARG A 10 -5.95 -13.37 21.04
N HIS A 11 -7.00 -13.73 20.31
CA HIS A 11 -7.03 -13.59 18.85
C HIS A 11 -6.85 -12.13 18.42
N LEU A 12 -7.52 -11.21 19.10
CA LEU A 12 -7.46 -9.80 18.76
C LEU A 12 -6.08 -9.19 19.01
N ARG A 13 -5.42 -9.60 20.11
CA ARG A 13 -4.03 -9.25 20.39
C ARG A 13 -3.07 -9.79 19.33
N ILE A 14 -3.26 -11.04 18.90
CA ILE A 14 -2.45 -11.65 17.85
C ILE A 14 -2.65 -10.91 16.52
N ILE A 15 -3.90 -10.63 16.14
CA ILE A 15 -4.21 -9.90 14.90
C ILE A 15 -3.52 -8.54 14.91
N TYR A 16 -3.61 -7.80 16.02
CA TYR A 16 -2.94 -6.51 16.15
C TYR A 16 -1.41 -6.61 16.01
N GLU A 17 -0.79 -7.57 16.70
CA GLU A 17 0.67 -7.78 16.62
C GLU A 17 1.11 -8.21 15.21
N MET A 18 0.29 -9.00 14.52
CA MET A 18 0.53 -9.36 13.12
C MET A 18 0.39 -8.17 12.18
N CYS A 19 -0.62 -7.32 12.39
CA CYS A 19 -0.77 -6.08 11.62
C CYS A 19 0.43 -5.14 11.80
N GLU A 20 0.92 -4.96 13.03
CA GLU A 20 2.10 -4.11 13.32
C GLU A 20 3.37 -4.66 12.64
N LYS A 21 3.59 -5.98 12.69
CA LYS A 21 4.70 -6.64 11.97
C LYS A 21 4.55 -6.49 10.46
N LEU A 22 3.34 -6.69 9.93
CA LEU A 22 3.03 -6.53 8.52
C LEU A 22 3.34 -5.11 8.05
N GLU A 23 2.94 -4.10 8.83
CA GLU A 23 3.20 -2.69 8.53
C GLU A 23 4.70 -2.40 8.43
N ASN A 24 5.50 -2.93 9.36
CA ASN A 24 6.95 -2.70 9.37
C ASN A 24 7.67 -3.35 8.19
N VAL A 25 7.27 -4.57 7.80
CA VAL A 25 7.84 -5.24 6.62
C VAL A 25 7.39 -4.56 5.34
N TYR A 26 6.10 -4.22 5.23
CA TYR A 26 5.55 -3.61 4.03
C TYR A 26 6.05 -2.18 3.79
N LYS A 27 6.37 -1.40 4.84
CA LYS A 27 6.89 -0.02 4.67
C LYS A 27 8.08 0.05 3.72
N PHE A 28 9.09 -0.79 3.95
CA PHE A 28 10.32 -0.80 3.15
C PHE A 28 10.09 -1.46 1.79
N LEU A 29 9.40 -2.61 1.78
CA LEU A 29 9.09 -3.35 0.56
C LEU A 29 8.32 -2.48 -0.45
N THR A 30 7.31 -1.76 0.02
CA THR A 30 6.45 -0.98 -0.87
C THR A 30 7.12 0.30 -1.35
N LEU A 31 8.01 0.89 -0.55
CA LEU A 31 8.84 2.02 -1.00
C LEU A 31 9.78 1.59 -2.13
N ALA A 32 10.46 0.44 -1.97
CA ALA A 32 11.31 -0.12 -3.02
C ALA A 32 10.50 -0.43 -4.28
N GLN A 33 9.31 -1.02 -4.14
CA GLN A 33 8.42 -1.31 -5.26
C GLN A 33 8.02 -0.05 -6.03
N ILE A 34 7.63 1.03 -5.33
CA ILE A 34 7.25 2.30 -5.97
C ILE A 34 8.42 2.88 -6.76
N LEU A 35 9.62 2.94 -6.17
CA LEU A 35 10.81 3.44 -6.85
C LEU A 35 11.16 2.60 -8.09
N ALA A 36 11.10 1.28 -7.97
CA ALA A 36 11.34 0.37 -9.09
C ALA A 36 10.31 0.58 -10.22
N THR A 37 9.02 0.67 -9.89
CA THR A 37 7.96 0.90 -10.89
C THR A 37 8.09 2.25 -11.58
N LEU A 38 8.47 3.32 -10.87
CA LEU A 38 8.75 4.63 -11.46
C LEU A 38 9.87 4.55 -12.50
N PHE A 39 10.98 3.87 -12.16
CA PHE A 39 12.14 3.72 -13.03
C PHE A 39 11.81 2.88 -14.27
N ILE A 40 11.08 1.78 -14.09
CA ILE A 40 10.62 0.91 -15.17
C ILE A 40 9.67 1.66 -16.11
N LEU A 41 8.66 2.35 -15.58
CA LEU A 41 7.71 3.12 -16.39
C LEU A 41 8.43 4.19 -17.24
N CYS A 42 9.38 4.91 -16.64
CA CYS A 42 10.17 5.90 -17.36
C CYS A 42 10.99 5.26 -18.50
N SER A 43 11.64 4.12 -18.22
CA SER A 43 12.49 3.41 -19.20
C SER A 43 11.67 2.83 -20.35
N CYS A 44 10.55 2.17 -20.06
CA CYS A 44 9.67 1.60 -21.07
C CYS A 44 9.03 2.69 -21.94
N LEU A 45 8.58 3.81 -21.35
CA LEU A 45 8.04 4.94 -22.11
C LEU A 45 9.07 5.52 -23.09
N TYR A 46 10.33 5.61 -22.67
CA TYR A 46 11.42 6.05 -23.54
C TYR A 46 11.65 5.07 -24.70
N LEU A 47 11.82 3.77 -24.41
CA LEU A 47 12.06 2.73 -25.43
C LEU A 47 10.94 2.65 -26.47
N VAL A 48 9.67 2.70 -26.02
CA VAL A 48 8.50 2.68 -26.90
C VAL A 48 8.46 3.90 -27.81
N SER A 49 9.03 5.03 -27.38
CA SER A 49 9.05 6.28 -28.15
C SER A 49 10.17 6.37 -29.18
N THR A 50 11.30 5.69 -28.95
CA THR A 50 12.48 5.77 -29.82
C THR A 50 12.53 4.65 -30.87
N THR A 51 11.78 3.57 -30.66
CA THR A 51 11.91 2.36 -31.48
C THR A 51 10.68 2.18 -32.37
N PRO A 52 10.78 2.37 -33.69
CA PRO A 52 9.68 2.06 -34.61
C PRO A 52 9.50 0.53 -34.75
N GLU A 53 8.24 0.11 -34.65
CA GLU A 53 7.67 -1.25 -34.79
C GLU A 53 8.67 -2.41 -34.89
N SER A 54 9.01 -2.95 -33.72
CA SER A 54 9.76 -4.21 -33.60
C SER A 54 9.08 -5.11 -32.57
N SER A 55 9.27 -6.43 -32.68
CA SER A 55 8.77 -7.41 -31.69
C SER A 55 9.19 -7.09 -30.25
N LYS A 56 10.30 -6.36 -30.07
CA LYS A 56 10.78 -5.86 -28.78
C LYS A 56 9.86 -4.81 -28.17
N GLN A 57 9.22 -3.96 -28.97
CA GLN A 57 8.28 -2.94 -28.48
C GLN A 57 7.03 -3.56 -27.85
N LEU A 58 6.53 -4.66 -28.43
CA LEU A 58 5.39 -5.39 -27.86
C LEU A 58 5.75 -5.99 -26.49
N ALA A 59 6.95 -6.57 -26.36
CA ALA A 59 7.43 -7.11 -25.08
C ALA A 59 7.53 -6.02 -23.99
N GLU A 60 8.04 -4.83 -24.34
CA GLU A 60 8.11 -3.69 -23.42
C GLU A 60 6.73 -3.18 -22.98
N ILE A 61 5.75 -3.14 -23.89
CA ILE A 61 4.38 -2.75 -23.55
C ILE A 61 3.75 -3.77 -22.60
N VAL A 62 3.92 -5.07 -22.88
CA VAL A 62 3.41 -6.13 -21.99
C VAL A 62 4.06 -6.04 -20.62
N TYR A 63 5.36 -5.78 -20.56
CA TYR A 63 6.08 -5.59 -19.30
C TYR A 63 5.57 -4.37 -18.53
N MET A 64 5.33 -3.25 -19.21
CA MET A 64 4.74 -2.04 -18.62
C MET A 64 3.37 -2.32 -17.99
N VAL A 65 2.49 -3.04 -18.72
CA VAL A 65 1.16 -3.41 -18.22
C VAL A 65 1.27 -4.35 -17.02
N ALA A 66 2.16 -5.34 -17.07
CA ALA A 66 2.37 -6.28 -15.97
C ALA A 66 2.84 -5.58 -14.68
N MET A 67 3.82 -4.67 -14.79
CA MET A 67 4.31 -3.89 -13.65
C MET A 67 3.25 -2.91 -13.12
N GLY A 68 2.46 -2.30 -14.00
CA GLY A 68 1.31 -1.48 -13.62
C GLY A 68 0.27 -2.29 -12.83
N PHE A 69 -0.07 -3.49 -13.29
CA PHE A 69 -0.99 -4.39 -12.61
C PHE A 69 -0.45 -4.80 -11.23
N GLN A 70 0.84 -5.12 -11.15
CA GLN A 70 1.48 -5.44 -9.87
C GLN A 70 1.36 -4.27 -8.88
N LEU A 71 1.58 -3.03 -9.32
CA LEU A 71 1.44 -1.84 -8.48
C LEU A 71 -0.01 -1.63 -8.01
N ILE A 72 -1.00 -1.84 -8.90
CA ILE A 72 -2.43 -1.77 -8.54
C ILE A 72 -2.74 -2.78 -7.42
N LEU A 73 -2.26 -4.02 -7.55
CA LEU A 73 -2.48 -5.04 -6.53
C LEU A 73 -1.87 -4.61 -5.18
N TYR A 74 -0.64 -4.11 -5.16
CA TYR A 74 -0.01 -3.61 -3.93
C TYR A 74 -0.82 -2.47 -3.28
N CYS A 75 -1.27 -1.50 -4.07
CA CYS A 75 -2.10 -0.40 -3.58
C CYS A 75 -3.47 -0.88 -3.08
N TRP A 76 -4.08 -1.84 -3.77
CA TRP A 76 -5.36 -2.43 -3.38
C TRP A 76 -5.26 -3.18 -2.06
N PHE A 77 -4.29 -4.09 -1.93
CA PHE A 77 -4.04 -4.81 -0.68
C PHE A 77 -3.70 -3.85 0.47
N GLY A 78 -2.90 -2.82 0.20
CA GLY A 78 -2.58 -1.78 1.18
C GLY A 78 -3.83 -1.06 1.71
N ASN A 79 -4.73 -0.69 0.80
CA ASN A 79 -5.99 -0.04 1.10
C ASN A 79 -6.96 -0.96 1.88
N GLU A 80 -7.12 -2.20 1.44
CA GLU A 80 -8.00 -3.19 2.09
C GLU A 80 -7.56 -3.50 3.53
N VAL A 81 -6.25 -3.69 3.76
CA VAL A 81 -5.73 -3.93 5.11
C VAL A 81 -5.97 -2.71 5.99
N THR A 82 -5.77 -1.50 5.46
CA THR A 82 -6.05 -0.25 6.18
C THR A 82 -7.54 -0.13 6.56
N LEU A 83 -8.45 -0.40 5.61
CA LEU A 83 -9.90 -0.37 5.85
C LEU A 83 -10.35 -1.41 6.87
N LYS A 84 -9.81 -2.62 6.81
CA LYS A 84 -10.11 -3.68 7.78
C LYS A 84 -9.55 -3.35 9.17
N ALA A 85 -8.35 -2.78 9.23
CA ALA A 85 -7.74 -2.34 10.48
C ALA A 85 -8.57 -1.25 11.18
N ASP A 86 -9.13 -0.31 10.43
CA ASP A 86 -9.97 0.77 10.95
C ASP A 86 -11.30 0.26 11.56
N ARG A 87 -11.79 -0.89 11.10
CA ARG A 87 -13.00 -1.54 11.64
C ARG A 87 -12.75 -2.38 12.90
N ILE A 88 -11.49 -2.70 13.23
CA ILE A 88 -11.17 -3.53 14.40
C ILE A 88 -11.79 -2.97 15.70
N PRO A 89 -11.66 -1.67 16.04
CA PRO A 89 -12.26 -1.11 17.26
C PRO A 89 -13.78 -1.29 17.35
N PHE A 90 -14.48 -1.25 16.22
CA PHE A 90 -15.94 -1.44 16.15
C PHE A 90 -16.32 -2.88 16.51
N TYR A 91 -15.62 -3.87 15.97
CA TYR A 91 -15.87 -5.28 16.31
C TYR A 91 -15.59 -5.60 17.79
N ILE A 92 -14.62 -4.93 18.41
CA ILE A 92 -14.38 -5.06 19.86
C ILE A 92 -15.54 -4.45 20.65
N TRP A 93 -16.11 -3.33 20.19
CA TRP A 93 -17.22 -2.66 20.85
C TRP A 93 -18.50 -3.50 20.84
N GLU A 94 -18.72 -4.25 19.77
CA GLU A 94 -19.88 -5.13 19.58
C GLU A 94 -19.82 -6.42 20.42
N CYS A 95 -18.66 -6.77 20.98
CA CYS A 95 -18.54 -7.89 21.90
C CYS A 95 -19.23 -7.58 23.24
N ASP A 96 -19.80 -8.57 23.93
CA ASP A 96 -20.38 -8.38 25.27
C ASP A 96 -19.29 -8.24 26.37
N TRP A 97 -18.54 -7.14 26.30
CA TRP A 97 -17.43 -6.82 27.20
C TRP A 97 -17.88 -6.18 28.52
N ILE A 98 -19.14 -5.75 28.60
CA ILE A 98 -19.74 -5.14 29.79
C ILE A 98 -19.95 -6.20 30.88
N SER A 99 -20.23 -7.45 30.50
CA SER A 99 -20.36 -8.60 31.39
C SER A 99 -19.03 -9.15 31.91
N ALA A 100 -17.89 -8.63 31.44
CA ALA A 100 -16.56 -9.15 31.76
C ALA A 100 -15.93 -8.53 33.03
N ASP A 101 -14.91 -9.21 33.54
CA ASP A 101 -14.17 -8.81 34.74
C ASP A 101 -13.43 -7.46 34.58
N ALA A 102 -13.19 -6.75 35.68
CA ALA A 102 -12.59 -5.41 35.68
C ALA A 102 -11.18 -5.39 35.06
N GLN A 103 -10.40 -6.45 35.25
CA GLN A 103 -9.07 -6.60 34.62
C GLN A 103 -9.19 -6.76 33.10
N PHE A 104 -10.22 -7.48 32.63
CA PHE A 104 -10.50 -7.68 31.21
C PHE A 104 -10.94 -6.38 30.54
N LYS A 105 -11.86 -5.63 31.17
CA LYS A 105 -12.31 -4.32 30.69
C LYS A 105 -11.15 -3.35 30.48
N LYS A 106 -10.23 -3.26 31.43
CA LYS A 106 -9.02 -2.41 31.29
C LYS A 106 -8.16 -2.83 30.10
N SER A 107 -7.84 -4.13 29.98
CA SER A 107 -7.03 -4.64 28.86
C SER A 107 -7.69 -4.37 27.50
N MET A 108 -9.01 -4.48 27.44
CA MET A 108 -9.77 -4.25 26.22
C MET A 108 -9.79 -2.78 25.82
N ILE A 109 -9.97 -1.86 26.78
CA ILE A 109 -9.88 -0.41 26.55
C ILE A 109 -8.48 -0.03 26.05
N PHE A 110 -7.41 -0.55 26.66
CA PHE A 110 -6.04 -0.33 26.16
C PHE A 110 -5.86 -0.82 24.72
N THR A 111 -6.44 -1.98 24.39
CA THR A 111 -6.39 -2.54 23.03
C THR A 111 -7.19 -1.69 22.05
N MET A 112 -8.38 -1.21 22.42
CA MET A 112 -9.19 -0.29 21.61
C MET A 112 -8.48 1.05 21.37
N VAL A 113 -7.87 1.65 22.40
CA VAL A 113 -7.13 2.91 22.28
C VAL A 113 -5.91 2.74 21.38
N ARG A 114 -5.22 1.59 21.46
CA ARG A 114 -4.12 1.24 20.55
C ARG A 114 -4.58 0.93 19.13
N ALA A 115 -5.73 0.28 18.96
CA ALA A 115 -6.35 -0.03 17.67
C ALA A 115 -6.97 1.21 16.99
N LYS A 116 -7.33 2.23 17.77
CA LYS A 116 -7.71 3.55 17.26
C LYS A 116 -6.56 4.32 16.62
N ARG A 117 -5.30 3.88 16.78
CA ARG A 117 -4.24 4.38 15.91
C ARG A 117 -4.42 3.72 14.55
N PRO A 118 -4.82 4.47 13.52
CA PRO A 118 -5.06 3.91 12.21
C PRO A 118 -3.77 3.26 11.71
N LEU A 119 -3.87 1.97 11.42
CA LEU A 119 -2.78 1.16 10.90
C LEU A 119 -2.68 1.46 9.40
N TYR A 120 -2.20 2.67 9.07
CA TYR A 120 -2.01 3.10 7.70
C TYR A 120 -0.81 2.38 7.12
N LEU A 121 -1.05 1.47 6.17
CA LEU A 121 0.03 0.98 5.33
C LEU A 121 0.55 2.16 4.50
N THR A 122 1.72 2.64 4.88
CA THR A 122 2.41 3.75 4.25
C THR A 122 3.66 3.23 3.56
N ALA A 123 3.90 3.66 2.33
CA ALA A 123 5.18 3.48 1.68
C ALA A 123 6.23 4.34 2.42
N GLY A 124 7.13 3.67 3.14
CA GLY A 124 8.20 4.30 3.92
C GLY A 124 7.78 5.36 4.94
N LYS A 125 6.52 5.37 5.42
CA LYS A 125 5.92 6.46 6.24
C LYS A 125 5.70 7.79 5.53
N PHE A 126 6.00 7.92 4.24
CA PHE A 126 5.86 9.17 3.51
C PHE A 126 4.52 9.26 2.77
N VAL A 127 4.06 8.15 2.19
CA VAL A 127 2.88 8.15 1.33
C VAL A 127 1.92 7.02 1.70
N PRO A 128 0.64 7.30 1.97
CA PRO A 128 -0.34 6.24 2.21
C PRO A 128 -0.56 5.41 0.92
N LEU A 129 -0.62 4.09 1.06
CA LEU A 129 -0.93 3.19 -0.03
C LEU A 129 -2.41 3.26 -0.37
N THR A 130 -2.72 4.14 -1.32
CA THR A 130 -4.08 4.37 -1.82
C THR A 130 -4.10 4.30 -3.34
N LEU A 131 -5.29 4.11 -3.91
CA LEU A 131 -5.49 4.22 -5.35
C LEU A 131 -5.10 5.61 -5.88
N SER A 132 -5.27 6.66 -5.06
CA SER A 132 -4.83 8.02 -5.39
C SER A 132 -3.31 8.11 -5.57
N THR A 133 -2.54 7.42 -4.73
CA THR A 133 -1.08 7.34 -4.85
C THR A 133 -0.65 6.65 -6.13
N PHE A 134 -1.34 5.58 -6.54
CA PHE A 134 -1.10 4.93 -7.83
C PHE A 134 -1.26 5.90 -9.01
N ILE A 135 -2.36 6.66 -9.03
CA ILE A 135 -2.61 7.67 -10.06
C ILE A 135 -1.51 8.74 -10.05
N ALA A 136 -1.07 9.16 -8.86
CA ALA A 136 0.00 10.14 -8.72
C ALA A 136 1.34 9.62 -9.29
N ILE A 137 1.69 8.35 -9.07
CA ILE A 137 2.90 7.73 -9.62
C ILE A 137 2.85 7.67 -11.15
N ILE A 138 1.73 7.27 -11.74
CA ILE A 138 1.57 7.26 -13.19
C ILE A 138 1.72 8.67 -13.78
N LYS A 139 1.06 9.67 -13.18
CA LYS A 139 1.17 11.07 -13.60
C LYS A 139 2.60 11.59 -13.50
N ALA A 140 3.28 11.29 -12.40
CA ALA A 140 4.69 11.67 -12.21
C ALA A 140 5.60 11.02 -13.25
N SER A 141 5.41 9.73 -13.53
CA SER A 141 6.17 8.99 -14.55
C SER A 141 5.98 9.60 -15.94
N TYR A 142 4.74 9.87 -16.32
CA TYR A 142 4.41 10.48 -17.61
C TYR A 142 4.95 11.91 -17.72
N SER A 143 4.85 12.71 -16.65
CA SER A 143 5.38 14.06 -16.61
C SER A 143 6.91 14.06 -16.75
N ALA A 144 7.62 13.19 -16.03
CA ALA A 144 9.06 13.03 -16.16
C ALA A 144 9.47 12.65 -17.59
N TYR A 145 8.78 11.68 -18.19
CA TYR A 145 8.97 11.32 -19.59
C TYR A 145 8.73 12.51 -20.54
N ALA A 146 7.64 13.26 -20.37
CA ALA A 146 7.30 14.39 -21.22
C ALA A 146 8.36 15.50 -21.15
N VAL A 147 8.91 15.76 -19.95
CA VAL A 147 10.04 16.68 -19.77
C VAL A 147 11.27 16.19 -20.52
N ILE A 148 11.68 14.93 -20.33
CA ILE A 148 12.85 14.35 -21.00
C ILE A 148 12.70 14.46 -22.52
N LYS A 149 11.53 14.12 -23.06
CA LYS A 149 11.24 14.19 -24.50
C LYS A 149 11.24 15.62 -25.05
N ASN A 150 10.71 16.58 -24.30
CA ASN A 150 10.70 17.99 -24.70
C ASN A 150 12.12 18.57 -24.69
N THR A 151 12.94 18.23 -23.70
CA THR A 151 14.34 18.65 -23.62
C THR A 151 15.19 18.01 -24.71
N SER A 152 15.01 16.73 -25.03
CA SER A 152 15.73 16.09 -26.15
C SER A 152 15.39 16.73 -27.49
N ARG A 153 14.13 17.16 -27.66
CA ARG A 153 13.67 17.85 -28.88
C ARG A 153 14.23 19.27 -28.99
N SER A 154 14.33 20.01 -27.88
CA SER A 154 14.91 21.36 -27.89
C SER A 154 16.42 21.37 -28.13
N ILE A 155 17.14 20.33 -27.68
CA ILE A 155 18.58 20.16 -27.96
C ILE A 155 18.84 19.86 -29.45
N GLN A 156 17.95 19.15 -30.15
CA GLN A 156 18.12 18.89 -31.59
C GLN A 156 17.82 20.10 -32.51
N ILE A 157 17.16 21.14 -32.01
CA ILE A 157 16.77 22.32 -32.80
C ILE A 157 17.84 23.44 -32.70
N ARG A 158 18.84 23.28 -31.84
CA ARG A 158 19.94 24.23 -31.64
C ARG A 158 21.24 23.69 -32.23
#